data_AF-A7DUM4-F1
#
_entry.id   AF-A7DUM4-F1
#
_cell.length_a   1.000
_cell.length_b   1.000
_cell.length_c   1.000
_cell.angle_alpha   90.00
_cell.angle_beta   90.00
_cell.angle_gamma   90.00
#
_symmetry.space_group_name_H-M   'P 1'
#
loop_
_entity.id
_entity.type
_entity.pdbx_description
1 polymer ?
#
loop_
_entity_poly.entity_id
_entity_poly.type
_entity_poly.pdbx_seq_one_letter_code
_entity_poly.pdbx_strand_id
1 'polypeptide(L)'
;FDTVPGVREDVMQIILNIKGLAVKSYVEDEKTIELDVQGPAEVTAGDILTDSDIEIVNPDHYLFTIAEGASFQATMTVSTNRGYVPAEENKKDDAPVGTLAVDSIYTPVKKVNYQVEPARVGSNDGFDKLTIEIVTNGTIIPEDALGLSARVLIE
;
A
#
# COMPACT_ATOMS: atom_id res chain seq x y z
N PHE A 1 8.61 20.36 -9.18
CA PHE A 1 7.29 19.77 -9.45
C PHE A 1 7.23 19.59 -10.95
N ASP A 2 7.54 18.38 -11.40
CA ASP A 2 7.68 18.08 -12.82
C ASP A 2 6.39 17.49 -13.38
N THR A 3 6.20 17.70 -14.67
CA THR A 3 5.12 17.09 -15.45
C THR A 3 5.73 16.01 -16.33
N VAL A 4 4.98 14.93 -16.58
CA VAL A 4 5.38 13.91 -17.54
C VAL A 4 4.64 14.21 -18.85
N PRO A 5 5.34 14.51 -19.96
CA PRO A 5 4.69 14.81 -21.23
C PRO A 5 3.73 13.70 -21.65
N GLY A 6 2.48 14.07 -21.98
CA GLY A 6 1.45 13.13 -22.40
C GLY A 6 0.75 12.38 -21.27
N VAL A 7 1.07 12.66 -20.00
CA VAL A 7 0.34 12.15 -18.82
C VAL A 7 -0.50 13.28 -18.22
N ARG A 8 -1.74 12.97 -17.82
CA ARG A 8 -2.68 13.95 -17.26
C ARG A 8 -2.26 14.39 -15.85
N GLU A 9 -1.83 13.44 -15.03
CA GLU A 9 -1.36 13.65 -13.66
C GLU A 9 0.08 14.17 -13.64
N ASP A 10 0.41 15.00 -12.64
CA ASP A 10 1.80 15.37 -12.37
C ASP A 10 2.53 14.26 -11.59
N VAL A 11 3.86 14.39 -11.46
CA VAL A 11 4.68 13.39 -10.77
C VAL A 11 4.25 13.16 -9.32
N MET A 12 3.78 14.19 -8.61
CA MET A 12 3.34 14.02 -7.22
C MET A 12 2.06 13.21 -7.13
N GLN A 13 1.09 13.49 -8.01
CA GLN A 13 -0.18 12.79 -8.02
C GLN A 13 0.03 11.32 -8.39
N ILE A 14 0.94 11.02 -9.33
CA ILE A 14 1.35 9.66 -9.65
C ILE A 14 1.96 8.98 -8.40
N ILE A 15 2.89 9.64 -7.69
CA ILE A 15 3.48 9.09 -6.46
C ILE A 15 2.42 8.83 -5.39
N LEU A 16 1.46 9.74 -5.20
CA LEU A 16 0.36 9.56 -4.24
C LEU A 16 -0.52 8.37 -4.61
N ASN A 17 -0.81 8.18 -5.90
CA ASN A 17 -1.59 7.05 -6.37
C ASN A 17 -0.81 5.74 -6.21
N ILE A 18 0.50 5.72 -6.49
CA ILE A 18 1.38 4.57 -6.25
C ILE A 18 1.41 4.18 -4.76
N LYS A 19 1.43 5.14 -3.83
CA LYS A 19 1.32 4.86 -2.39
C LYS A 19 -0.01 4.21 -1.99
N GLY A 20 -1.03 4.27 -2.85
CA GLY A 20 -2.31 3.61 -2.68
C GLY A 20 -2.32 2.13 -3.07
N LEU A 21 -1.24 1.61 -3.66
CA LEU A 21 -1.12 0.20 -4.03
C LEU A 21 -1.18 -0.70 -2.79
N ALA A 22 -2.02 -1.73 -2.86
CA ALA A 22 -2.10 -2.80 -1.88
C ALA A 22 -1.32 -4.00 -2.43
N VAL A 23 -0.06 -4.11 -2.01
CA VAL A 23 0.87 -5.13 -2.52
C VAL A 23 1.12 -6.19 -1.45
N LYS A 24 1.11 -7.44 -1.85
CA LYS A 24 1.50 -8.57 -1.02
C LYS A 24 2.74 -9.23 -1.63
N SER A 25 3.82 -9.29 -0.85
CA SER A 25 5.03 -10.03 -1.22
C SER A 25 5.04 -11.40 -0.54
N TYR A 26 5.43 -12.42 -1.30
CA TYR A 26 5.64 -13.79 -0.83
C TYR A 26 7.10 -14.08 -0.48
N VAL A 27 7.98 -13.09 -0.66
CA VAL A 27 9.41 -13.15 -0.34
C VAL A 27 9.82 -12.00 0.58
N GLU A 28 10.90 -12.22 1.35
CA GLU A 28 11.46 -11.18 2.22
C GLU A 28 12.40 -10.23 1.46
N ASP A 29 13.05 -10.71 0.41
CA ASP A 29 13.98 -9.93 -0.41
C ASP A 29 13.27 -8.82 -1.19
N GLU A 30 14.01 -7.75 -1.51
CA GLU A 30 13.52 -6.69 -2.38
C GLU A 30 13.23 -7.24 -3.79
N LYS A 31 12.09 -6.80 -4.34
CA LYS A 31 11.65 -7.14 -5.70
C LYS A 31 11.42 -5.90 -6.52
N THR A 32 11.67 -6.01 -7.81
CA THR A 32 11.40 -4.95 -8.78
C THR A 32 10.12 -5.28 -9.54
N ILE A 33 9.24 -4.28 -9.65
CA ILE A 33 8.04 -4.32 -10.48
C ILE A 33 8.11 -3.21 -11.52
N GLU A 34 7.47 -3.41 -12.66
CA GLU A 34 7.60 -2.53 -13.81
C GLU A 34 6.24 -2.08 -14.32
N LEU A 35 6.21 -0.90 -14.92
CA LEU A 35 5.05 -0.39 -15.65
C LEU A 35 5.56 0.11 -17.00
N ASP A 36 5.07 -0.49 -18.08
CA ASP A 36 5.40 -0.09 -19.46
C ASP A 36 4.11 -0.01 -20.26
N VAL A 37 3.63 1.21 -20.50
CA VAL A 37 2.30 1.47 -21.06
C VAL A 37 2.37 2.51 -22.18
N GLN A 38 1.52 2.30 -23.20
CA GLN A 38 1.35 3.22 -24.32
C GLN A 38 -0.08 3.74 -24.36
N GLY A 39 -0.23 5.04 -24.62
CA GLY A 39 -1.52 5.69 -24.68
C GLY A 39 -2.19 5.62 -26.06
N PRO A 40 -3.51 5.88 -26.12
CA PRO A 40 -4.34 6.40 -25.03
C PRO A 40 -4.83 5.30 -24.08
N ALA A 41 -4.66 5.48 -22.77
CA ALA A 41 -5.09 4.50 -21.78
C ALA A 41 -5.38 5.13 -20.41
N GLU A 42 -6.33 4.55 -19.69
CA GLU A 42 -6.44 4.70 -18.24
C GLU A 42 -5.60 3.61 -17.59
N VAL A 43 -4.58 4.01 -16.83
CA VAL A 43 -3.60 3.09 -16.26
C VAL A 43 -3.97 2.80 -14.82
N THR A 44 -4.03 1.51 -14.50
CA THR A 44 -4.43 0.96 -13.21
C THR A 44 -3.31 0.11 -12.61
N ALA A 45 -3.48 -0.30 -11.36
CA ALA A 45 -2.54 -1.20 -10.69
C ALA A 45 -2.44 -2.58 -11.37
N GLY A 46 -3.47 -2.99 -12.11
CA GLY A 46 -3.48 -4.22 -12.89
C GLY A 46 -2.54 -4.21 -14.10
N ASP A 47 -2.11 -3.03 -14.56
CA ASP A 47 -1.15 -2.88 -15.66
C ASP A 47 0.32 -3.06 -15.20
N ILE A 48 0.55 -3.20 -13.90
CA ILE A 48 1.88 -3.44 -13.33
C ILE A 48 2.35 -4.86 -13.69
N LEU A 49 3.53 -4.92 -14.30
CA LEU A 49 4.23 -6.14 -14.63
C LEU A 49 4.99 -6.64 -13.39
N THR A 50 4.69 -7.87 -12.99
CA THR A 50 5.33 -8.52 -11.85
C THR A 50 5.36 -10.04 -12.00
N ASP A 51 6.14 -10.72 -11.15
CA ASP A 51 6.26 -12.17 -11.14
C ASP A 51 5.33 -12.82 -10.10
N SER A 52 5.43 -14.14 -9.91
CA SER A 52 4.57 -14.88 -8.98
C SER A 52 4.81 -14.56 -7.50
N ASP A 53 5.89 -13.86 -7.18
CA ASP A 53 6.25 -13.56 -5.79
C ASP A 53 5.55 -12.28 -5.28
N ILE A 54 4.93 -11.52 -6.18
CA ILE A 54 4.21 -10.29 -5.86
C ILE A 54 2.77 -10.40 -6.34
N GLU A 55 1.84 -10.00 -5.47
CA GLU A 55 0.42 -9.91 -5.78
C GLU A 55 -0.08 -8.48 -5.57
N ILE A 56 -0.71 -7.92 -6.60
CA ILE A 56 -1.44 -6.66 -6.53
C ILE A 56 -2.88 -6.96 -6.12
N VAL A 57 -3.23 -6.61 -4.87
CA VAL A 57 -4.52 -6.97 -4.26
C VAL A 57 -5.66 -6.04 -4.74
N ASN A 58 -5.34 -4.84 -5.19
CA ASN A 58 -6.29 -3.85 -5.70
C ASN A 58 -6.04 -3.51 -7.18
N PRO A 59 -6.21 -4.45 -8.13
CA PRO A 59 -5.86 -4.25 -9.54
C PRO A 59 -6.59 -3.08 -10.19
N ASP A 60 -7.83 -2.78 -9.78
CA ASP A 60 -8.62 -1.68 -10.34
C ASP A 60 -8.20 -0.29 -9.83
N HIS A 61 -7.18 -0.19 -8.98
CA HIS A 61 -6.73 1.07 -8.41
C HIS A 61 -6.10 1.98 -9.47
N TYR A 62 -6.70 3.14 -9.68
CA TYR A 62 -6.26 4.13 -10.65
C TYR A 62 -4.87 4.70 -10.34
N LEU A 63 -3.99 4.74 -11.35
CA LEU A 63 -2.65 5.34 -11.24
C LEU A 63 -2.57 6.68 -11.97
N PHE A 64 -2.89 6.72 -13.25
CA PHE A 64 -2.88 7.94 -14.07
C PHE A 64 -3.53 7.69 -15.44
N THR A 65 -3.70 8.75 -16.24
CA THR A 65 -4.19 8.66 -17.62
C THR A 65 -3.13 9.14 -18.59
N ILE A 66 -2.89 8.36 -19.66
CA ILE A 66 -1.91 8.67 -20.71
C ILE A 66 -2.62 8.98 -22.03
N ALA A 67 -2.15 10.02 -22.73
CA ALA A 67 -2.70 10.50 -23.99
C ALA A 67 -2.20 9.67 -25.19
N GLU A 68 -2.90 9.77 -26.32
CA GLU A 68 -2.53 9.09 -27.56
C GLU A 68 -1.12 9.46 -28.02
N GLY A 69 -0.33 8.45 -28.40
CA GLY A 69 1.04 8.61 -28.89
C GLY A 69 2.10 8.87 -27.81
N ALA A 70 1.72 8.89 -26.53
CA ALA A 70 2.66 8.95 -25.41
C ALA A 70 2.97 7.55 -24.85
N SER A 71 4.14 7.41 -24.24
CA SER A 71 4.57 6.19 -23.54
C SER A 71 5.05 6.55 -22.14
N PHE A 72 4.79 5.68 -21.17
CA PHE A 72 5.26 5.83 -19.80
C PHE A 72 5.96 4.55 -19.35
N GLN A 73 7.16 4.71 -18.81
CA GLN A 73 7.96 3.64 -18.23
C GLN A 73 8.36 4.00 -16.81
N ALA A 74 8.12 3.08 -15.88
CA ALA A 74 8.57 3.21 -14.51
C ALA A 74 8.99 1.86 -13.93
N THR A 75 9.94 1.93 -13.02
CA THR A 75 10.42 0.80 -12.23
C THR A 75 10.21 1.16 -10.77
N MET A 76 9.64 0.24 -9.99
CA MET A 76 9.37 0.41 -8.57
C MET A 76 9.97 -0.75 -7.80
N THR A 77 10.46 -0.47 -6.58
CA THR A 77 10.98 -1.50 -5.68
C THR A 77 9.96 -1.77 -4.59
N VAL A 78 9.62 -3.05 -4.41
CA VAL A 78 8.78 -3.57 -3.34
C VAL A 78 9.67 -4.28 -2.34
N SER A 79 9.43 -4.04 -1.05
CA SER A 79 10.13 -4.71 0.05
C SER A 79 9.14 -5.06 1.15
N THR A 80 9.53 -6.00 2.02
CA THR A 80 8.73 -6.41 3.18
C THR A 80 9.32 -5.79 4.44
N ASN A 81 8.51 -5.05 5.19
CA ASN A 81 8.92 -4.46 6.47
C ASN A 81 7.69 -4.22 7.37
N ARG A 82 7.85 -3.48 8.48
CA ARG A 82 6.80 -3.18 9.45
C ARG A 82 6.61 -1.68 9.61
N GLY A 83 5.36 -1.27 9.82
CA GLY A 83 5.01 0.11 10.16
C GLY A 83 5.14 1.07 8.98
N TYR A 84 5.92 2.13 9.17
CA TYR A 84 6.07 3.24 8.23
C TYR A 84 7.54 3.62 8.15
N VAL A 85 8.05 3.81 6.93
CA VAL A 85 9.40 4.33 6.69
C VAL A 85 9.29 5.58 5.83
N PRO A 86 9.81 6.74 6.28
CA PRO A 86 9.76 7.96 5.51
C PRO A 86 10.69 7.90 4.29
N ALA A 87 10.37 8.69 3.26
CA ALA A 87 11.14 8.76 2.02
C ALA A 87 12.65 9.05 2.23
N GLU A 88 13.00 9.85 3.24
CA GLU A 88 14.40 10.18 3.55
C GLU A 88 15.24 8.95 3.92
N GLU A 89 14.65 7.97 4.61
CA GLU A 89 15.32 6.72 5.00
C GLU A 89 15.43 5.73 3.83
N ASN A 90 14.60 5.88 2.80
CA ASN A 90 14.62 5.06 1.59
C ASN A 90 15.66 5.53 0.55
N LYS A 91 16.35 6.65 0.79
CA LYS A 91 17.41 7.12 -0.11
C LYS A 91 18.63 6.21 0.00
N LYS A 92 19.06 5.65 -1.13
CA LYS A 92 20.30 4.87 -1.23
C LYS A 92 21.36 5.69 -1.97
N ASP A 93 22.59 5.70 -1.44
CA ASP A 93 23.71 6.46 -2.03
C ASP A 93 24.11 5.95 -3.43
N ASP A 94 23.83 4.67 -3.71
CA ASP A 94 24.09 4.00 -4.98
C ASP A 94 22.85 3.95 -5.91
N ALA A 95 21.77 4.66 -5.55
CA ALA A 95 20.57 4.71 -6.38
C ALA A 95 20.87 5.33 -7.76
N PRO A 96 20.30 4.78 -8.85
CA PRO A 96 20.40 5.37 -10.17
C PRO A 96 19.90 6.82 -10.19
N VAL A 97 20.51 7.63 -11.06
CA VAL A 97 20.06 9.02 -11.27
C VAL A 97 18.60 9.03 -11.73
N GLY A 98 17.78 9.86 -11.10
CA GLY A 98 16.35 9.96 -11.37
C GLY A 98 15.47 9.09 -10.46
N THR A 99 16.06 8.30 -9.56
CA THR A 99 15.30 7.56 -8.54
C THR A 99 14.62 8.51 -7.57
N LEU A 100 13.31 8.36 -7.40
CA LEU A 100 12.52 9.12 -6.43
C LEU A 100 12.24 8.23 -5.22
N ALA A 101 12.84 8.56 -4.08
CA ALA A 101 12.49 7.92 -2.82
C ALA A 101 11.08 8.38 -2.38
N VAL A 102 10.25 7.44 -1.97
CA VAL A 102 8.88 7.67 -1.51
C VAL A 102 8.69 7.03 -0.13
N ASP A 103 7.70 7.49 0.63
CA ASP A 103 7.37 6.86 1.91
C ASP A 103 6.84 5.44 1.68
N SER A 104 7.28 4.50 2.51
CA SER A 104 6.81 3.11 2.50
C SER A 104 5.80 2.89 3.63
N ILE A 105 4.56 2.58 3.24
CA ILE A 105 3.46 2.29 4.17
C ILE A 105 3.30 0.77 4.23
N TYR A 106 4.03 0.13 5.14
CA TYR A 106 3.98 -1.33 5.30
C TYR A 106 2.78 -1.81 6.13
N THR A 107 2.17 -0.93 6.91
CA THR A 107 0.97 -1.29 7.69
C THR A 107 -0.22 -1.58 6.77
N PRO A 108 -0.80 -2.78 6.83
CA PRO A 108 -1.98 -3.11 6.03
C PRO A 108 -3.28 -2.58 6.66
N VAL A 109 -3.22 -2.09 7.90
CA VAL A 109 -4.35 -1.52 8.65
C VAL A 109 -4.43 -0.02 8.37
N LYS A 110 -5.55 0.42 7.77
CA LYS A 110 -5.82 1.83 7.44
C LYS A 110 -6.45 2.60 8.59
N LYS A 111 -7.33 1.95 9.35
CA LYS A 111 -8.07 2.58 10.44
C LYS A 111 -8.44 1.56 11.51
N VAL A 112 -8.35 1.97 12.77
CA VAL A 112 -8.90 1.23 13.92
C VAL A 112 -9.72 2.21 14.75
N ASN A 113 -10.95 1.82 15.09
CA ASN A 113 -11.76 2.51 16.09
C ASN A 113 -12.16 1.50 17.16
N TYR A 114 -12.40 1.98 18.38
CA TYR A 114 -12.93 1.13 19.44
C TYR A 114 -13.91 1.91 20.31
N GLN A 115 -14.85 1.17 20.90
CA GLN A 115 -15.80 1.70 21.86
C GLN A 115 -15.93 0.72 23.03
N VAL A 116 -15.93 1.28 24.24
CA VAL A 116 -16.16 0.53 25.48
C VAL A 116 -17.49 0.99 26.06
N GLU A 117 -18.36 0.04 26.36
CA GLU A 117 -19.66 0.27 26.98
C GLU A 117 -19.87 -0.67 28.17
N PRO A 118 -20.54 -0.24 29.25
CA PRO A 118 -20.89 -1.13 30.34
C PRO A 118 -21.77 -2.27 29.85
N ALA A 119 -21.50 -3.48 30.32
CA ALA A 119 -22.21 -4.69 29.96
C ALA A 119 -22.69 -5.44 31.21
N ARG A 120 -23.91 -5.95 31.14
CA ARG A 120 -24.45 -6.83 32.17
C ARG A 120 -24.46 -8.26 31.66
N VAL A 121 -23.83 -9.16 32.42
CA VAL A 121 -23.84 -10.61 32.16
C VAL A 121 -24.58 -11.28 33.30
N GLY A 122 -25.81 -11.73 33.03
CA GLY A 122 -26.71 -12.24 34.06
C GLY A 122 -27.07 -11.13 35.07
N SER A 123 -26.75 -11.35 36.35
CA SER A 123 -27.01 -10.39 37.44
C SER A 123 -25.85 -9.44 37.74
N ASN A 124 -24.69 -9.63 37.09
CA ASN A 124 -23.48 -8.83 37.34
C ASN A 124 -23.33 -7.75 36.26
N ASP A 125 -23.26 -6.49 36.67
CA ASP A 125 -23.10 -5.30 35.83
C ASP A 125 -21.70 -4.66 35.87
N GLY A 126 -20.71 -5.37 36.44
CA GLY A 126 -19.32 -4.93 36.47
C GLY A 126 -18.49 -5.34 35.24
N PHE A 127 -19.11 -5.76 34.13
CA PHE A 127 -18.39 -6.11 32.91
C PHE A 127 -18.37 -4.93 31.93
N ASP A 128 -17.34 -4.91 31.09
CA ASP A 128 -17.27 -4.00 29.94
C ASP A 128 -17.38 -4.81 28.65
N LYS A 129 -18.10 -4.26 27.67
CA LYS A 129 -18.11 -4.75 26.29
C LYS A 129 -17.23 -3.84 25.44
N LEU A 130 -16.24 -4.46 24.79
CA LEU A 130 -15.36 -3.82 23.82
C LEU A 130 -15.83 -4.14 22.40
N THR A 131 -16.09 -3.10 21.60
CA THR A 131 -16.34 -3.22 20.16
C THR A 131 -15.17 -2.59 19.43
N ILE A 132 -14.52 -3.34 18.52
CA ILE A 132 -13.40 -2.85 17.70
C ILE A 132 -13.82 -2.89 16.23
N GLU A 133 -13.59 -1.80 15.52
CA GLU A 133 -13.73 -1.70 14.06
C GLU A 133 -12.35 -1.59 13.44
N ILE A 134 -12.02 -2.49 12.52
CA ILE A 134 -10.73 -2.55 11.84
C ILE A 134 -10.97 -2.49 10.33
N VAL A 135 -10.33 -1.52 9.67
CA VAL A 135 -10.34 -1.39 8.21
C VAL A 135 -8.95 -1.65 7.68
N THR A 136 -8.81 -2.63 6.80
CA THR A 136 -7.54 -2.98 6.14
C THR A 136 -7.53 -2.54 4.67
N ASN A 137 -6.37 -2.60 4.03
CA ASN A 137 -6.21 -2.38 2.60
C ASN A 137 -6.50 -3.62 1.74
N GLY A 138 -6.90 -4.74 2.37
CA GLY A 138 -7.19 -6.02 1.70
C GLY A 138 -6.02 -7.00 1.66
N THR A 139 -4.77 -6.59 1.90
CA THR A 139 -3.62 -7.53 1.90
C THR A 139 -3.64 -8.50 3.09
N ILE A 140 -4.41 -8.16 4.12
CA ILE A 140 -4.75 -9.01 5.26
C ILE A 140 -6.23 -8.80 5.62
N ILE A 141 -6.92 -9.87 6.02
CA ILE A 141 -8.27 -9.75 6.56
C ILE A 141 -8.23 -9.20 8.00
N PRO A 142 -9.26 -8.46 8.46
CA PRO A 142 -9.28 -7.85 9.78
C PRO A 142 -9.08 -8.83 10.95
N GLU A 143 -9.63 -10.06 10.88
CA GLU A 143 -9.48 -11.03 11.97
C GLU A 143 -8.02 -11.49 12.13
N ASP A 144 -7.32 -11.74 11.02
CA ASP A 144 -5.91 -12.12 11.02
C ASP A 144 -5.03 -10.98 11.53
N ALA A 145 -5.34 -9.74 11.13
CA ALA A 145 -4.62 -8.57 11.63
C ALA A 145 -4.72 -8.42 13.16
N LEU A 146 -5.93 -8.65 13.72
CA LEU A 146 -6.15 -8.65 15.16
C LEU A 146 -5.45 -9.83 15.85
N GLY A 147 -5.48 -11.01 15.24
CA GLY A 147 -4.78 -12.19 15.77
C GLY A 147 -3.26 -12.01 15.82
N LEU A 148 -2.67 -11.42 14.77
CA LEU A 148 -1.24 -11.10 14.73
C LEU A 148 -0.87 -10.04 15.76
N SER A 149 -1.68 -8.98 15.92
CA SER A 149 -1.39 -7.93 16.90
C SER A 149 -1.46 -8.47 18.34
N ALA A 150 -2.42 -9.33 18.64
CA ALA A 150 -2.52 -9.99 19.94
C ALA A 150 -1.30 -10.88 20.22
N ARG A 151 -0.79 -11.62 19.23
CA ARG A 151 0.43 -12.42 19.38
C ARG A 151 1.63 -11.54 19.73
N VAL A 152 1.84 -10.46 18.97
CA VAL A 152 2.94 -9.51 19.20
C VAL A 152 2.84 -8.82 20.56
N LEU A 153 1.63 -8.60 21.09
CA LEU A 153 1.43 -7.99 22.42
C LEU A 153 1.74 -8.97 23.58
N ILE A 154 1.54 -10.27 23.37
CA ILE A 154 1.75 -11.31 24.37
C ILE A 154 3.24 -11.69 24.47
N GLU A 155 3.96 -11.64 23.35
CA GLU A 155 5.41 -11.85 23.26
C GLU A 155 6.21 -10.71 23.90
#